data_AF-A0A3S0J750-F1
#
_entry.id   AF-A0A3S0J750-F1
#
_cell.length_a   1.000
_cell.length_b   1.000
_cell.length_c   1.000
_cell.angle_alpha   90.00
_cell.angle_beta   90.00
_cell.angle_gamma   90.00
#
_symmetry.space_group_name_H-M   'P 1'
#
loop_
_entity.id
_entity.type
_entity.pdbx_description
1 polymer ?
#
loop_
_entity_poly.entity_id
_entity_poly.type
_entity_poly.pdbx_seq_one_letter_code
_entity_poly.pdbx_strand_id
1 'polypeptide(L)'
;MTTLKATTYPKLNDLIENSRSGTPTIGNNTKARRGPEGTILVRYHNTDIVRLHEDGRIFFNFGGWDTISTKLRINQFIPGRVYHDRQTLMHDGLPISSLDWNLGNR
;
A
#
# COMPACT_ATOMS: atom_id res chain seq x y z
N MET A 1 -0.11 14.95 7.84
CA MET A 1 -0.48 13.97 6.81
C MET A 1 -1.69 13.19 7.29
N THR A 2 -2.65 12.88 6.41
CA THR A 2 -3.92 12.28 6.83
C THR A 2 -3.79 10.77 7.01
N THR A 3 -4.19 10.27 8.18
CA THR A 3 -4.37 8.84 8.44
C THR A 3 -5.40 8.25 7.47
N LEU A 4 -5.08 7.10 6.89
CA LEU A 4 -6.02 6.39 6.02
C LEU A 4 -7.17 5.80 6.85
N LYS A 5 -8.38 5.74 6.26
CA LYS A 5 -9.58 5.22 6.94
C LYS A 5 -9.45 3.76 7.34
N ALA A 6 -8.68 2.98 6.59
CA ALA A 6 -8.44 1.56 6.82
C ALA A 6 -7.09 1.16 6.23
N THR A 7 -6.40 0.24 6.90
CA THR A 7 -5.06 -0.23 6.52
C THR A 7 -4.90 -1.76 6.59
N THR A 8 -5.96 -2.48 6.97
CA THR A 8 -5.95 -3.94 7.12
C THR A 8 -6.88 -4.58 6.09
N TYR A 9 -6.60 -5.82 5.68
CA TYR A 9 -7.43 -6.55 4.72
C TYR A 9 -8.92 -6.56 5.10
N PRO A 10 -9.35 -6.98 6.31
CA PRO A 10 -10.78 -7.07 6.64
C PRO A 10 -11.49 -5.71 6.57
N LYS A 11 -10.91 -4.67 7.16
CA LYS A 11 -11.49 -3.31 7.11
C LYS A 11 -11.60 -2.76 5.69
N LEU A 12 -10.62 -3.03 4.82
CA LEU A 12 -10.69 -2.59 3.42
C LEU A 12 -11.72 -3.41 2.64
N ASN A 13 -11.81 -4.71 2.92
CA ASN A 13 -12.81 -5.60 2.36
C ASN A 13 -14.21 -5.07 2.65
N ASP A 14 -14.49 -4.75 3.92
CA ASP A 14 -15.78 -4.19 4.34
C ASP A 14 -16.08 -2.86 3.64
N LEU A 15 -15.10 -1.97 3.52
CA LEU A 15 -15.28 -0.71 2.79
C LEU A 15 -15.59 -0.91 1.31
N ILE A 16 -14.96 -1.91 0.67
CA ILE A 16 -15.18 -2.22 -0.74
C ILE A 16 -16.58 -2.81 -0.94
N GLU A 17 -16.98 -3.78 -0.11
CA GLU A 17 -18.31 -4.41 -0.18
C GLU A 17 -19.45 -3.42 0.05
N ASN A 18 -19.25 -2.46 0.96
CA ASN A 18 -20.23 -1.41 1.23
C ASN A 18 -20.13 -0.21 0.27
N SER A 19 -19.18 -0.22 -0.68
CA SER A 19 -19.02 0.86 -1.65
C SER A 19 -19.88 0.62 -2.89
N ARG A 20 -20.68 1.61 -3.27
CA ARG A 20 -21.46 1.58 -4.51
C ARG A 20 -20.60 1.42 -5.78
N SER A 21 -19.36 1.88 -5.76
CA SER A 21 -18.45 1.82 -6.93
C SER A 21 -17.42 0.70 -6.85
N GLY A 22 -17.42 -0.10 -5.77
CA GLY A 22 -16.38 -1.09 -5.48
C GLY A 22 -14.96 -0.51 -5.31
N THR A 23 -14.83 0.83 -5.25
CA THR A 23 -13.56 1.55 -5.29
C THR A 23 -13.53 2.73 -4.30
N PRO A 24 -13.77 2.49 -3.00
CA PRO A 24 -13.92 3.56 -2.02
C PRO A 24 -12.63 4.38 -1.84
N THR A 25 -12.80 5.68 -1.63
CA THR A 25 -11.72 6.60 -1.24
C THR A 25 -11.39 6.43 0.25
N ILE A 26 -10.16 5.96 0.53
CA ILE A 26 -9.64 5.71 1.88
C ILE A 26 -8.70 6.80 2.40
N GLY A 27 -8.32 7.75 1.52
CA GLY A 27 -7.50 8.91 1.86
C GLY A 27 -7.33 9.84 0.67
N ASN A 28 -6.59 10.94 0.83
CA ASN A 28 -6.40 11.89 -0.28
C ASN A 28 -5.71 11.20 -1.48
N ASN A 29 -6.36 11.26 -2.65
CA ASN A 29 -5.99 10.55 -3.87
C ASN A 29 -5.70 9.06 -3.68
N THR A 30 -6.28 8.43 -2.64
CA THR A 30 -5.99 7.05 -2.26
C THR A 30 -7.28 6.25 -2.24
N LYS A 31 -7.34 5.18 -3.04
CA LYS A 31 -8.52 4.32 -3.20
C LYS A 31 -8.18 2.87 -2.91
N ALA A 32 -9.13 2.11 -2.39
CA ALA A 32 -9.03 0.65 -2.28
C ALA A 32 -9.85 0.00 -3.42
N ARG A 33 -9.42 -1.16 -3.92
CA ARG A 33 -10.15 -1.91 -4.95
C ARG A 33 -9.85 -3.41 -4.86
N ARG A 34 -10.74 -4.24 -5.42
CA ARG A 34 -10.44 -5.66 -5.63
C ARG A 34 -9.29 -5.82 -6.62
N GLY A 35 -8.37 -6.71 -6.27
CA GLY A 35 -7.28 -7.19 -7.12
C GLY A 35 -7.52 -8.62 -7.61
N PRO A 36 -6.53 -9.20 -8.31
CA PRO A 36 -6.58 -10.61 -8.70
C PRO A 36 -6.56 -11.52 -7.45
N GLU A 37 -7.10 -12.73 -7.59
CA GLU A 37 -6.98 -13.80 -6.58
C GLU A 37 -7.44 -13.38 -5.17
N GLY A 38 -8.52 -12.59 -5.08
CA GLY A 38 -9.07 -12.15 -3.80
C GLY A 38 -8.23 -11.10 -3.06
N THR A 39 -7.16 -10.59 -3.67
CA THR A 39 -6.35 -9.53 -3.07
C THR A 39 -7.08 -8.19 -3.03
N ILE A 40 -6.62 -7.30 -2.15
CA ILE A 40 -7.03 -5.90 -2.12
C ILE A 40 -5.86 -5.03 -2.55
N LEU A 41 -6.09 -4.18 -3.54
CA LEU A 41 -5.12 -3.22 -4.03
C LEU A 41 -5.43 -1.83 -3.47
N VAL A 42 -4.40 -1.15 -2.99
CA VAL A 42 -4.45 0.25 -2.60
C VAL A 42 -3.78 1.06 -3.69
N ARG A 43 -4.56 1.93 -4.31
CA ARG A 43 -4.11 2.81 -5.39
C ARG A 43 -3.89 4.22 -4.86
N TYR A 44 -2.72 4.78 -5.10
CA TYR A 44 -2.43 6.20 -4.92
C TYR A 44 -2.26 6.87 -6.29
N HIS A 45 -3.08 7.88 -6.56
CA HIS A 45 -3.29 8.40 -7.92
C HIS A 45 -3.64 7.26 -8.90
N ASN A 46 -2.70 6.89 -9.77
CA ASN A 46 -2.86 5.85 -10.78
C ASN A 46 -1.94 4.64 -10.55
N THR A 47 -1.25 4.59 -9.41
CA THR A 47 -0.29 3.54 -9.09
C THR A 47 -0.83 2.69 -7.96
N ASP A 48 -0.86 1.36 -8.16
CA ASP A 48 -1.16 0.42 -7.08
C ASP A 48 0.09 0.28 -6.20
N ILE A 49 0.02 0.81 -4.98
CA ILE A 49 1.17 0.95 -4.07
C ILE A 49 1.22 -0.13 -2.99
N VAL A 50 0.08 -0.77 -2.69
CA VAL A 50 0.00 -1.88 -1.73
C VAL A 50 -0.95 -2.94 -2.26
N ARG A 51 -0.61 -4.21 -2.02
CA ARG A 51 -1.43 -5.39 -2.25
C ARG A 51 -1.52 -6.18 -0.96
N LEU A 52 -2.74 -6.35 -0.45
CA LEU A 52 -3.02 -7.15 0.74
C LEU A 52 -3.63 -8.47 0.33
N HIS A 53 -3.15 -9.55 0.94
CA HIS A 53 -3.70 -10.89 0.84
C HIS A 53 -4.52 -11.20 2.10
N GLU A 54 -5.51 -12.08 1.95
CA GLU A 54 -6.37 -12.51 3.06
C GLU A 54 -5.59 -13.25 4.15
N ASP A 55 -4.51 -13.95 3.78
CA ASP A 55 -3.59 -14.64 4.69
C ASP A 55 -2.63 -13.73 5.45
N GLY A 56 -2.75 -12.41 5.27
CA GLY A 56 -1.93 -11.41 5.96
C GLY A 56 -0.64 -11.03 5.24
N ARG A 57 -0.30 -11.64 4.10
CA ARG A 57 0.83 -11.17 3.28
C ARG A 57 0.55 -9.78 2.73
N ILE A 58 1.55 -8.91 2.82
CA ILE A 58 1.47 -7.55 2.30
C ILE A 58 2.63 -7.34 1.34
N PHE A 59 2.31 -6.94 0.12
CA PHE A 59 3.30 -6.47 -0.84
C PHE A 59 3.11 -4.97 -1.08
N PHE A 60 4.20 -4.26 -1.37
CA PHE A 60 4.15 -2.84 -1.71
C PHE A 60 5.06 -2.51 -2.89
N ASN A 61 4.71 -1.45 -3.62
CA ASN A 61 5.44 -0.97 -4.79
C ASN A 61 5.39 0.56 -4.83
N PHE A 62 6.43 1.18 -5.38
CA PHE A 62 6.50 2.62 -5.62
C PHE A 62 6.07 2.99 -7.05
N GLY A 63 6.10 2.04 -7.99
CA GLY A 63 5.81 2.26 -9.41
C GLY A 63 6.77 3.28 -10.03
N GLY A 64 8.02 3.32 -9.56
CA GLY A 64 9.03 4.32 -9.92
C GLY A 64 8.90 5.67 -9.20
N TRP A 65 7.94 5.84 -8.28
CA TRP A 65 7.69 7.11 -7.59
C TRP A 65 8.20 7.14 -6.14
N ASP A 66 9.49 7.47 -5.97
CA ASP A 66 10.17 7.52 -4.67
C ASP A 66 9.88 8.77 -3.83
N THR A 67 8.62 9.20 -3.79
CA THR A 67 8.21 10.40 -3.06
C THR A 67 7.96 10.13 -1.58
N ILE A 68 8.06 11.18 -0.75
CA ILE A 68 7.70 11.13 0.68
C ILE A 68 6.24 10.69 0.86
N SER A 69 5.34 11.20 0.02
CA SER A 69 3.91 10.90 0.06
C SER A 69 3.59 9.43 -0.21
N THR A 70 4.35 8.78 -1.09
CA THR A 70 4.23 7.34 -1.37
C THR A 70 4.71 6.53 -0.16
N LYS A 71 5.91 6.83 0.35
CA LYS A 71 6.49 6.15 1.53
C LYS A 71 5.57 6.21 2.74
N LEU A 72 5.07 7.40 3.07
CA LEU A 72 4.21 7.60 4.24
C LEU A 72 2.83 6.92 4.13
N ARG A 73 2.36 6.60 2.91
CA ARG A 73 1.15 5.76 2.74
C ARG A 73 1.48 4.30 2.94
N ILE A 74 2.54 3.80 2.30
CA ILE A 74 3.00 2.40 2.42
C ILE A 74 3.28 2.06 3.89
N ASN A 75 3.95 2.95 4.63
CA ASN A 75 4.26 2.77 6.05
C ASN A 75 3.04 2.67 6.98
N GLN A 76 1.83 2.97 6.50
CA GLN A 76 0.60 2.74 7.27
C GLN A 76 0.06 1.31 7.14
N PHE A 77 0.55 0.54 6.16
CA PHE A 77 0.10 -0.84 5.90
C PHE A 77 1.09 -1.89 6.39
N ILE A 78 2.39 -1.61 6.28
CA ILE A 78 3.42 -2.59 6.57
C ILE A 78 3.92 -2.48 8.02
N PRO A 79 4.35 -3.58 8.65
CA PRO A 79 5.26 -3.49 9.79
C PRO A 79 6.59 -2.86 9.35
N GLY A 80 7.30 -2.22 10.28
CA GLY A 80 8.58 -1.59 9.98
C GLY A 80 8.44 -0.25 9.25
N ARG A 81 9.49 0.15 8.52
CA ARG A 81 9.53 1.46 7.85
C ARG A 81 10.25 1.42 6.51
N VAL A 82 9.63 2.01 5.49
CA VAL A 82 10.30 2.44 4.26
C VAL A 82 10.83 3.86 4.40
N TYR A 83 12.10 4.05 4.04
CA TYR A 83 12.80 5.32 4.08
C TYR A 83 13.89 5.38 3.01
N HIS A 84 14.44 6.57 2.77
CA HIS A 84 15.69 6.70 2.02
C HIS A 84 16.84 6.77 3.01
N ASP A 85 17.89 6.00 2.74
CA ASP A 85 19.22 6.30 3.25
C ASP A 85 20.10 6.71 2.08
N ARG A 86 20.58 7.96 2.10
CA ARG A 86 21.30 8.60 0.98
C ARG A 86 20.52 8.50 -0.34
N GLN A 87 20.90 7.58 -1.22
CA GLN A 87 20.31 7.36 -2.54
C GLN A 87 19.61 6.01 -2.67
N THR A 88 19.54 5.24 -1.59
CA THR A 88 18.98 3.88 -1.59
C THR A 88 17.65 3.88 -0.85
N LEU A 89 16.63 3.30 -1.49
CA LEU A 89 15.35 3.02 -0.87
C LEU A 89 15.50 1.78 0.02
N MET A 90 15.10 1.91 1.28
CA MET A 90 15.33 0.90 2.32
C MET A 90 14.01 0.48 2.94
N HIS A 91 13.86 -0.81 3.27
CA HIS A 91 12.81 -1.34 4.13
C HIS A 91 13.45 -2.19 5.23
N ASP A 92 13.29 -1.79 6.50
CA ASP A 92 13.84 -2.49 7.66
C ASP A 92 15.34 -2.84 7.54
N GLY A 93 16.11 -1.88 7.05
CA GLY A 93 17.56 -1.98 6.87
C GLY A 93 18.01 -2.74 5.62
N LEU A 94 17.07 -3.25 4.81
CA LEU A 94 17.38 -3.93 3.55
C LEU A 94 17.10 -3.00 2.35
N PRO A 95 17.99 -2.98 1.34
CA PRO A 95 17.72 -2.25 0.11
C PRO A 95 16.55 -2.88 -0.64
N ILE A 96 15.69 -2.04 -1.20
CA ILE A 96 14.53 -2.43 -1.99
C ILE A 96 14.48 -1.65 -3.30
N SER A 97 13.79 -2.21 -4.28
CA SER A 97 13.60 -1.60 -5.59
C SER A 97 12.30 -0.80 -5.63
N SER A 98 12.32 0.37 -6.25
CA SER A 98 11.13 1.19 -6.48
C SER A 98 10.30 0.77 -7.69
N LEU A 99 10.85 -0.13 -8.52
CA LEU A 99 10.19 -0.67 -9.71
C LEU A 99 9.49 -2.01 -9.43
N ASP A 100 9.86 -2.68 -8.33
CA ASP A 100 9.40 -4.03 -8.01
C ASP A 100 8.36 -4.03 -6.88
N TRP A 101 7.62 -5.15 -6.80
CA TRP A 101 6.81 -5.47 -5.63
C TRP A 101 7.71 -6.06 -4.55
N ASN A 102 7.72 -5.43 -3.37
CA ASN A 102 8.51 -5.82 -2.22
C ASN A 102 7.60 -6.44 -1.16
N LEU A 103 8.07 -7.47 -0.46
CA LEU A 103 7.38 -8.05 0.68
C LEU A 103 7.48 -7.09 1.87
N GLY A 104 6.34 -6.77 2.48
CA GLY A 104 6.23 -5.83 3.59
C GLY A 104 6.09 -6.49 4.96
N ASN A 105 5.84 -7.79 5.03
CA ASN A 105 5.85 -8.55 6.27
C ASN A 105 7.05 -9.52 6.30
N ARG A 106 7.63 -9.74 7.49
CA ARG A 106 8.61 -10.81 7.73
C ARG A 106 7.92 -12.04 8.29
#